data_AF-A0A2N7PIG0-F1
#
_entry.id   AF-A0A2N7PIG0-F1
#
_cell.length_a   1.000
_cell.length_b   1.000
_cell.length_c   1.000
_cell.angle_alpha   90.00
_cell.angle_beta   90.00
_cell.angle_gamma   90.00
#
_symmetry.space_group_name_H-M   'P 1'
#
loop_
_entity.id
_entity.type
_entity.pdbx_description
1 polymer ?
#
loop_
_entity_poly.entity_id
_entity_poly.type
_entity_poly.pdbx_seq_one_letter_code
_entity_poly.pdbx_strand_id
1 'polypeptide(L)'
;MLKFDITLLVQIIEVLILAVLLNSLLIKPIMATLEERRRQFEVLEKEIEDLIKQAEEGIKNYQEALNQARVEGMQKREALKEEARRLEREEIAKVLKEVELQKAEWERAFKEEFAKLREAILSQKEFFSHLMVEKLLGRKV
;
A
#
# COMPACT_ATOMS: atom_id res chain seq x y z
N MET A 1 -1.57 -96.71 -10.15
CA MET A 1 -2.79 -96.60 -9.34
C MET A 1 -2.42 -95.89 -8.05
N LEU A 2 -3.13 -94.82 -7.68
CA LEU A 2 -3.00 -94.20 -6.36
C LEU A 2 -3.37 -95.25 -5.32
N LYS A 3 -2.36 -95.82 -4.67
CA LYS A 3 -2.58 -96.68 -3.51
C LYS A 3 -2.73 -95.77 -2.31
N PHE A 4 -3.90 -95.86 -1.67
CA PHE A 4 -4.17 -95.18 -0.41
C PHE A 4 -3.41 -95.92 0.72
N ASP A 5 -2.11 -95.69 0.77
CA ASP A 5 -1.21 -96.24 1.80
C ASP A 5 -0.67 -95.10 2.69
N ILE A 6 -0.07 -95.46 3.84
CA ILE A 6 0.54 -94.52 4.81
C ILE A 6 1.49 -93.51 4.12
N THR A 7 2.15 -93.90 3.04
CA THR A 7 3.04 -93.02 2.25
C THR A 7 2.33 -91.79 1.69
N LEU A 8 1.06 -91.92 1.28
CA LEU A 8 0.26 -90.77 0.80
C LEU A 8 -0.02 -89.78 1.94
N LEU A 9 -0.31 -90.30 3.14
CA LEU A 9 -0.52 -89.46 4.33
C LEU A 9 0.76 -88.72 4.72
N VAL A 10 1.91 -89.38 4.65
CA VAL A 10 3.22 -88.77 4.91
C VAL A 10 3.52 -87.66 3.89
N GLN A 11 3.26 -87.88 2.60
CA GLN A 11 3.44 -86.86 1.55
C GLN A 11 2.54 -85.63 1.77
N ILE A 12 1.29 -85.81 2.19
CA ILE A 12 0.39 -84.69 2.52
C ILE A 12 0.96 -83.88 3.69
N ILE A 13 1.44 -84.55 4.74
CA ILE A 13 2.05 -83.88 5.89
C ILE A 13 3.30 -83.10 5.47
N GLU A 14 4.16 -83.67 4.62
CA GLU A 14 5.35 -83.01 4.10
C GLU A 14 5.02 -81.73 3.32
N VAL A 15 4.03 -81.78 2.43
CA VAL A 15 3.56 -80.60 1.67
C VAL A 15 2.95 -79.55 2.61
N LEU A 16 2.19 -79.96 3.62
CA LEU A 16 1.63 -79.03 4.61
C LEU A 16 2.72 -78.34 5.43
N ILE A 17 3.73 -79.08 5.89
CA ILE A 17 4.88 -78.51 6.62
C ILE A 17 5.62 -77.53 5.71
N LEU A 18 5.90 -77.90 4.46
CA LEU A 18 6.56 -77.04 3.49
C LEU A 18 5.73 -75.76 3.23
N ALA A 19 4.42 -75.88 3.06
CA ALA A 19 3.53 -74.74 2.83
C ALA A 19 3.53 -73.78 4.02
N VAL A 20 3.53 -74.28 5.26
CA VAL A 20 3.61 -73.46 6.47
C VAL A 20 4.97 -72.76 6.57
N LEU A 21 6.06 -73.48 6.30
CA LEU A 21 7.41 -72.92 6.28
C LEU A 21 7.53 -71.82 5.22
N LEU A 22 7.10 -72.07 3.98
CA LEU A 22 7.12 -71.10 2.89
C LEU A 22 6.27 -69.86 3.21
N ASN A 23 5.08 -70.07 3.78
CA ASN A 23 4.18 -68.98 4.15
C ASN A 23 4.80 -68.08 5.23
N SER A 24 5.44 -68.68 6.24
CA SER A 24 6.06 -67.94 7.34
C SER A 24 7.38 -67.27 6.95
N LEU A 25 8.23 -67.93 6.15
CA LEU A 25 9.57 -67.46 5.80
C LEU A 25 9.61 -66.52 4.59
N LEU A 26 8.68 -66.66 3.64
CA LEU A 26 8.73 -65.93 2.37
C LEU A 26 7.48 -65.08 2.13
N ILE A 27 6.30 -65.71 2.11
CA ILE A 27 5.08 -65.02 1.68
C ILE A 27 4.72 -63.86 2.61
N LYS A 28 4.61 -64.14 3.91
CA LYS A 28 4.30 -63.11 4.93
C LYS A 28 5.31 -61.96 4.96
N PRO A 29 6.63 -62.19 5.09
CA PRO A 29 7.59 -61.09 5.16
C PRO A 29 7.65 -60.28 3.87
N ILE A 30 7.58 -60.92 2.69
CA ILE A 30 7.56 -60.19 1.42
C ILE A 30 6.32 -59.31 1.34
N MET A 31 5.14 -59.84 1.66
CA MET A 31 3.90 -59.05 1.63
C MET A 31 3.95 -57.87 2.61
N ALA A 32 4.46 -58.09 3.84
CA ALA A 32 4.63 -57.03 4.82
C ALA A 32 5.54 -55.90 4.30
N THR A 33 6.65 -56.22 3.64
CA THR A 33 7.53 -55.19 3.05
C THR A 33 6.91 -54.44 1.89
N LEU A 34 6.06 -55.09 1.10
CA LEU A 34 5.33 -54.44 -0.01
C LEU A 34 4.23 -53.52 0.53
N GLU A 35 3.50 -53.94 1.56
CA GLU A 35 2.51 -53.10 2.23
C GLU A 35 3.15 -51.88 2.89
N GLU A 36 4.28 -52.04 3.55
CA GLU A 36 5.02 -50.94 4.16
C GLU A 36 5.46 -49.91 3.10
N ARG A 37 6.04 -50.38 1.98
CA ARG A 37 6.40 -49.49 0.86
C ARG A 37 5.18 -48.78 0.29
N ARG A 38 4.07 -49.49 0.09
CA ARG A 38 2.82 -48.89 -0.40
C ARG A 38 2.35 -47.77 0.54
N ARG A 39 2.34 -48.01 1.86
CA ARG A 39 1.98 -46.99 2.85
C ARG A 39 2.91 -45.78 2.80
N GLN A 40 4.22 -45.99 2.67
CA GLN A 40 5.17 -44.89 2.56
C GLN A 40 4.90 -44.03 1.32
N PHE A 41 4.61 -44.66 0.17
CA PHE A 41 4.23 -43.93 -1.04
C PHE A 41 2.93 -43.15 -0.87
N GLU A 42 1.89 -43.75 -0.29
CA GLU A 42 0.60 -43.08 -0.04
C GLU A 42 0.77 -41.88 0.91
N VAL A 43 1.61 -42.00 1.93
CA VAL A 43 1.94 -40.89 2.85
C VAL A 43 2.67 -39.77 2.12
N LEU A 44 3.70 -40.10 1.34
CA LEU A 44 4.47 -39.11 0.57
C LEU A 44 3.61 -38.40 -0.47
N GLU A 45 2.73 -39.13 -1.17
CA GLU A 45 1.80 -38.56 -2.14
C GLU A 45 0.86 -37.55 -1.46
N LYS A 46 0.32 -37.92 -0.29
CA LYS A 46 -0.52 -37.01 0.50
C LYS A 46 0.25 -35.78 0.99
N GLU A 47 1.48 -35.95 1.48
CA GLU A 47 2.33 -34.84 1.89
C GLU A 47 2.62 -33.88 0.72
N ILE A 48 2.88 -34.41 -0.47
CA ILE A 48 3.08 -33.60 -1.68
C ILE A 48 1.80 -32.82 -2.02
N GLU A 49 0.64 -33.47 -2.01
CA GLU A 49 -0.64 -32.78 -2.26
C GLU A 49 -0.90 -31.66 -1.24
N ASP A 50 -0.64 -31.92 0.04
CA ASP A 50 -0.84 -30.94 1.10
C ASP A 50 0.15 -29.76 0.98
N LEU A 51 1.41 -30.02 0.61
CA LEU A 51 2.40 -28.97 0.34
C LEU A 51 2.02 -28.12 -0.88
N ILE A 52 1.50 -28.74 -1.95
CA ILE A 52 1.03 -28.02 -3.14
C ILE A 52 -0.14 -27.10 -2.76
N LYS A 53 -1.14 -27.61 -2.01
CA LYS A 53 -2.27 -26.81 -1.53
C LYS A 53 -1.81 -25.63 -0.68
N GLN A 54 -0.89 -25.87 0.27
CA GLN A 54 -0.36 -24.80 1.11
C GLN A 54 0.41 -23.75 0.31
N ALA A 55 1.15 -24.15 -0.72
CA ALA A 55 1.84 -23.23 -1.61
C ALA A 55 0.84 -22.38 -2.42
N GLU A 56 -0.21 -23.00 -2.98
CA GLU A 56 -1.27 -22.30 -3.72
C GLU A 56 -2.03 -21.31 -2.82
N GLU A 57 -2.42 -21.73 -1.62
CA GLU A 57 -3.05 -20.85 -0.62
C GLU A 57 -2.12 -19.71 -0.21
N GLY A 58 -0.83 -19.99 0.00
CA GLY A 58 0.18 -18.97 0.32
C GLY A 58 0.33 -17.93 -0.77
N ILE A 59 0.38 -18.36 -2.04
CA ILE A 59 0.44 -17.45 -3.20
C ILE A 59 -0.82 -16.60 -3.29
N LYS A 60 -2.00 -17.21 -3.11
CA LYS A 60 -3.29 -16.49 -3.15
C LYS A 60 -3.37 -15.44 -2.05
N ASN A 61 -3.06 -15.81 -0.81
CA ASN A 61 -3.06 -14.89 0.33
C ASN A 61 -2.07 -13.74 0.13
N TYR A 62 -0.88 -14.02 -0.41
CA TYR A 62 0.10 -12.99 -0.75
C TYR A 62 -0.41 -12.01 -1.80
N GLN A 63 -1.04 -12.52 -2.88
CA GLN A 63 -1.61 -11.67 -3.93
C GLN A 63 -2.76 -10.80 -3.40
N GLU A 64 -3.63 -11.36 -2.57
CA GLU A 64 -4.72 -10.62 -1.92
C GLU A 64 -4.18 -9.51 -1.01
N ALA A 65 -3.22 -9.82 -0.13
CA ALA A 65 -2.59 -8.84 0.74
C ALA A 65 -1.87 -7.73 -0.04
N LEU A 66 -1.17 -8.08 -1.13
CA LEU A 66 -0.52 -7.11 -2.00
C LEU A 66 -1.53 -6.17 -2.67
N ASN A 67 -2.66 -6.70 -3.14
CA ASN A 67 -3.71 -5.90 -3.75
C ASN A 67 -4.38 -4.98 -2.72
N GLN A 68 -4.67 -5.48 -1.52
CA GLN A 68 -5.20 -4.66 -0.42
C GLN A 68 -4.24 -3.52 -0.07
N ALA A 69 -2.96 -3.81 0.14
CA ALA A 69 -1.95 -2.80 0.43
C ALA A 69 -1.83 -1.73 -0.68
N ARG A 70 -1.96 -2.14 -1.95
CA ARG A 70 -1.99 -1.19 -3.09
C ARG A 70 -3.21 -0.28 -3.06
N VAL A 71 -4.39 -0.84 -2.78
CA VAL A 71 -5.63 -0.07 -2.68
C VAL A 71 -5.56 0.92 -1.52
N GLU A 72 -5.16 0.47 -0.33
CA GLU A 72 -4.97 1.32 0.85
C GLU A 72 -3.94 2.42 0.60
N GLY A 73 -2.80 2.08 -0.02
CA GLY A 73 -1.77 3.04 -0.40
C GLY A 73 -2.29 4.09 -1.38
N MET A 74 -3.07 3.68 -2.38
CA MET A 74 -3.68 4.61 -3.34
C MET A 74 -4.71 5.52 -2.68
N GLN A 75 -5.58 4.97 -1.81
CA GLN A 75 -6.56 5.75 -1.06
C GLN A 75 -5.89 6.77 -0.15
N LYS A 76 -4.88 6.35 0.62
CA LYS A 76 -4.12 7.26 1.51
C LYS A 76 -3.41 8.35 0.72
N ARG A 77 -2.83 8.02 -0.43
CA ARG A 77 -2.20 9.00 -1.31
C ARG A 77 -3.20 10.02 -1.84
N GLU A 78 -4.39 9.58 -2.26
CA GLU A 78 -5.41 10.50 -2.78
C GLU A 78 -5.97 11.39 -1.66
N ALA A 79 -6.23 10.83 -0.48
CA ALA A 79 -6.64 11.59 0.70
C ALA A 79 -5.63 12.69 1.06
N LEU A 80 -4.33 12.36 1.08
CA LEU A 80 -3.27 13.35 1.33
C LEU A 80 -3.21 14.44 0.25
N LYS A 81 -3.46 14.10 -1.02
CA LYS A 81 -3.53 15.09 -2.10
C LYS A 81 -4.75 16.00 -1.98
N GLU A 82 -5.90 15.46 -1.59
CA GLU A 82 -7.09 16.27 -1.35
C GLU A 82 -6.91 17.21 -0.16
N GLU A 83 -6.34 16.71 0.93
CA GLU A 83 -6.00 17.51 2.11
C GLU A 83 -5.00 18.61 1.77
N ALA A 84 -3.91 18.28 1.07
CA ALA A 84 -2.94 19.27 0.61
C ALA A 84 -3.58 20.35 -0.27
N ARG A 85 -4.43 19.96 -1.23
CA ARG A 85 -5.16 20.91 -2.08
C ARG A 85 -6.13 21.79 -1.28
N ARG A 86 -6.74 21.26 -0.22
CA ARG A 86 -7.62 22.04 0.67
C ARG A 86 -6.80 23.07 1.46
N LEU A 87 -5.70 22.64 2.08
CA LEU A 87 -4.81 23.51 2.84
C LEU A 87 -4.21 24.61 1.96
N GLU A 88 -3.76 24.28 0.76
CA GLU A 88 -3.26 25.24 -0.21
C GLU A 88 -4.30 26.31 -0.55
N ARG A 89 -5.56 25.91 -0.83
CA ARG A 89 -6.64 26.87 -1.10
C ARG A 89 -6.95 27.75 0.10
N GLU A 90 -6.96 27.18 1.30
CA GLU A 90 -7.21 27.94 2.53
C GLU A 90 -6.10 28.96 2.78
N GLU A 91 -4.85 28.58 2.56
CA GLU A 91 -3.72 29.48 2.76
C GLU A 91 -3.68 30.58 1.70
N ILE A 92 -3.92 30.26 0.43
CA ILE A 92 -4.05 31.26 -0.64
C ILE A 92 -5.18 32.24 -0.31
N ALA A 93 -6.33 31.76 0.15
CA ALA A 93 -7.46 32.61 0.51
C ALA A 93 -7.13 33.56 1.69
N LYS A 94 -6.39 33.10 2.70
CA LYS A 94 -5.93 33.96 3.79
C LYS A 94 -4.98 35.03 3.29
N VAL A 95 -3.97 34.65 2.51
CA VAL A 95 -2.99 35.59 1.95
C VAL A 95 -3.67 36.64 1.08
N LEU A 96 -4.62 36.23 0.22
CA LEU A 96 -5.38 37.18 -0.61
C LEU A 96 -6.16 38.19 0.26
N LYS A 97 -6.80 37.72 1.33
CA LYS A 97 -7.53 38.60 2.25
C LYS A 97 -6.59 39.57 2.98
N GLU A 98 -5.41 39.12 3.41
CA GLU A 98 -4.39 39.98 4.02
C GLU A 98 -3.88 41.04 3.05
N VAL A 99 -3.63 40.66 1.79
CA VAL A 99 -3.21 41.59 0.73
C VAL A 99 -4.30 42.62 0.44
N GLU A 100 -5.58 42.22 0.39
CA GLU A 100 -6.69 43.15 0.22
C GLU A 100 -6.81 44.15 1.38
N LEU A 101 -6.62 43.69 2.63
CA LEU A 101 -6.60 44.55 3.81
C LEU A 101 -5.45 45.55 3.75
N GLN A 102 -4.22 45.09 3.46
CA GLN A 102 -3.05 45.97 3.33
C GLN A 102 -3.23 47.00 2.21
N LYS A 103 -3.81 46.59 1.07
CA LYS A 103 -4.11 47.51 -0.03
C LYS A 103 -5.12 48.58 0.39
N ALA A 104 -6.19 48.20 1.10
CA ALA A 104 -7.18 49.15 1.58
C ALA A 104 -6.59 50.12 2.62
N GLU A 105 -5.71 49.65 3.51
CA GLU A 105 -4.97 50.49 4.45
C GLU A 105 -4.04 51.47 3.72
N TRP A 106 -3.29 51.00 2.73
CA TRP A 106 -2.40 51.84 1.93
C TRP A 106 -3.17 52.90 1.14
N GLU A 107 -4.31 52.55 0.53
CA GLU A 107 -5.19 53.51 -0.16
C GLU A 107 -5.75 54.59 0.79
N ARG A 108 -6.06 54.24 2.05
CA ARG A 108 -6.49 55.22 3.06
C ARG A 108 -5.34 56.15 3.46
N ALA A 109 -4.19 55.58 3.82
CA ALA A 109 -3.01 56.35 4.20
C ALA A 109 -2.57 57.30 3.08
N PHE A 110 -2.55 56.81 1.83
CA PHE A 110 -2.22 57.63 0.66
C PHE A 110 -3.19 58.79 0.46
N LYS A 111 -4.51 58.57 0.61
CA LYS A 111 -5.51 59.65 0.52
C LYS A 111 -5.32 60.70 1.62
N GLU A 112 -5.03 60.27 2.85
CA GLU A 112 -4.76 61.19 3.97
C GLU A 112 -3.50 62.03 3.76
N GLU A 113 -2.39 61.40 3.35
CA GLU A 113 -1.15 62.11 3.03
C GLU A 113 -1.34 63.08 1.85
N PHE A 114 -2.06 62.65 0.81
CA PHE A 114 -2.35 63.50 -0.33
C PHE A 114 -3.24 64.69 0.04
N ALA A 115 -4.22 64.50 0.94
CA ALA A 115 -5.05 65.59 1.45
C ALA A 115 -4.22 66.61 2.25
N LYS A 116 -3.33 66.14 3.13
CA LYS A 116 -2.39 67.00 3.89
C LYS A 116 -1.46 67.77 2.97
N LEU A 117 -0.90 67.12 1.95
CA LEU A 117 -0.03 67.77 0.96
C LEU A 117 -0.81 68.84 0.19
N ARG A 118 -2.05 68.56 -0.20
CA ARG A 118 -2.92 69.51 -0.90
C ARG A 118 -3.24 70.73 -0.04
N GLU A 119 -3.52 70.55 1.25
CA GLU A 119 -3.70 71.66 2.20
C GLU A 119 -2.41 72.47 2.39
N ALA A 120 -1.25 71.81 2.49
CA ALA A 120 0.05 72.48 2.59
C ALA A 120 0.37 73.32 1.34
N ILE A 121 0.04 72.83 0.13
CA ILE A 121 0.21 73.59 -1.11
C ILE A 121 -0.77 74.77 -1.17
N LEU A 122 -2.03 74.56 -0.76
CA LEU A 122 -3.05 75.62 -0.76
C LEU A 122 -2.77 76.72 0.26
N SER A 123 -2.17 76.40 1.42
CA SER A 123 -1.71 77.41 2.39
C SER A 123 -0.49 78.18 1.91
N GLN A 124 0.31 77.62 1.00
CA GLN A 124 1.40 78.33 0.32
C GLN A 124 0.94 79.12 -0.93
N LYS A 125 -0.36 79.17 -1.26
CA LYS A 125 -0.86 79.92 -2.44
C LYS A 125 -0.41 81.37 -2.48
N GLU A 126 -0.36 82.04 -1.33
CA GLU A 126 0.06 83.44 -1.23
C GLU A 126 1.56 83.58 -1.52
N PHE A 127 2.39 82.67 -1.02
CA PHE A 127 3.82 82.62 -1.32
C PHE A 127 4.09 82.36 -2.80
N PHE A 128 3.41 81.38 -3.41
CA PHE A 128 3.54 81.10 -4.85
C PHE A 128 2.97 82.22 -5.74
N SER A 129 1.88 82.88 -5.32
CA SER A 129 1.35 84.05 -6.03
C SER A 129 2.30 85.23 -5.96
N HIS A 130 2.88 85.52 -4.79
CA HIS A 130 3.94 86.52 -4.65
C HIS A 130 5.14 86.18 -5.52
N LEU A 131 5.60 84.93 -5.53
CA LEU A 131 6.74 84.50 -6.34
C LEU A 131 6.47 84.64 -7.85
N MET A 132 5.26 84.31 -8.32
CA MET A 132 4.86 84.50 -9.72
C MET A 132 4.76 85.99 -10.08
N VAL A 133 4.21 86.82 -9.20
CA VAL A 133 4.13 88.28 -9.37
C VAL A 133 5.54 88.90 -9.41
N GLU A 134 6.45 88.47 -8.53
CA GLU A 134 7.86 88.88 -8.50
C GLU A 134 8.60 88.49 -9.79
N LYS A 135 8.39 87.26 -10.27
CA LYS A 135 9.06 86.74 -11.49
C LYS A 135 8.50 87.34 -12.78
N LEU A 136 7.22 87.68 -12.83
CA LEU A 136 6.57 88.32 -13.98
C LEU A 136 6.80 89.83 -14.03
N LEU A 137 6.88 90.52 -12.88
CA LEU A 137 7.10 91.97 -12.81
C LEU A 137 8.57 92.38 -12.72
N GLY A 138 9.50 91.43 -12.51
CA GLY A 138 10.94 91.68 -12.54
C GLY A 138 11.46 92.61 -11.43
N ARG A 139 10.65 92.86 -10.39
CA ARG A 139 11.02 93.62 -9.19
C ARG A 139 10.41 92.95 -7.97
N LYS A 140 11.20 92.93 -6.88
CA LYS A 140 10.75 92.52 -5.55
C LYS A 140 9.67 93.46 -5.04
N VAL A 141 8.57 92.92 -4.55
CA VAL A 141 7.59 93.65 -3.74
C VAL A 141 7.51 92.96 -2.39
#